data_AF-A0A2N1P872-F1
#
_entry.id   AF-A0A2N1P872-F1
#
_cell.length_a   1.000
_cell.length_b   1.000
_cell.length_c   1.000
_cell.angle_alpha   90.00
_cell.angle_beta   90.00
_cell.angle_gamma   90.00
#
_symmetry.space_group_name_H-M   'P 1'
#
loop_
_entity.id
_entity.type
_entity.pdbx_description
1 polymer ?
#
loop_
_entity_poly.entity_id
_entity_poly.type
_entity_poly.pdbx_seq_one_letter_code
_entity_poly.pdbx_strand_id
1 'polypeptide(L)' 'MSEAALIFSTYAESADQLYDVRRMAESIRTFGGKFGNSPIWAYLPQDVTSDDAELVKDLQSLEVVLSTCILLPIN' A
#
# COMPACT_ATOMS: atom_id res chain seq x y z
N MET A 1 27.35 8.48 4.67
CA MET A 1 26.17 8.18 5.51
C MET A 1 25.13 7.59 4.58
N SER A 2 24.69 6.35 4.80
CA SER A 2 23.60 5.79 4.00
C SER A 2 22.35 6.61 4.27
N GLU A 3 21.83 7.29 3.24
CA GLU A 3 20.57 8.02 3.32
C GLU A 3 19.49 7.01 3.76
N ALA A 4 18.75 7.31 4.82
CA ALA A 4 17.67 6.43 5.26
C ALA A 4 16.65 6.32 4.12
N ALA A 5 16.39 5.09 3.67
CA ALA A 5 15.43 4.85 2.59
C ALA A 5 14.05 5.34 3.05
N LEU A 6 13.52 6.35 2.35
CA LEU A 6 12.17 6.87 2.60
C LEU A 6 11.15 5.85 2.11
N ILE A 7 10.24 5.44 3.00
CA ILE A 7 9.15 4.50 2.74
C ILE A 7 7.83 5.26 2.83
N PHE A 8 6.97 5.11 1.83
CA PHE A 8 5.59 5.57 1.91
C PHE A 8 4.73 4.45 2.49
N SER A 9 4.13 4.66 3.66
CA SER A 9 3.23 3.68 4.26
C SER A 9 1.82 4.24 4.41
N THR A 10 0.82 3.41 4.15
CA THR A 10 -0.60 3.74 4.38
C THR A 10 -1.33 2.56 5.02
N TYR A 11 -2.53 2.82 5.54
CA TYR A 11 -3.41 1.82 6.11
C TYR A 11 -4.77 1.91 5.41
N ALA A 12 -5.33 0.75 5.03
CA ALA A 12 -6.64 0.63 4.41
C ALA A 12 -7.50 -0.30 5.26
N GLU A 13 -8.60 0.23 5.81
CA GLU A 13 -9.55 -0.48 6.68
C GLU A 13 -10.59 -1.27 5.91
N SER A 14 -10.81 -0.94 4.63
CA SER A 14 -11.82 -1.59 3.78
C SER A 14 -11.32 -1.76 2.35
N ALA A 15 -11.97 -2.65 1.60
CA ALA A 15 -11.65 -2.91 0.19
C ALA A 15 -11.79 -1.65 -0.67
N ASP A 16 -12.79 -0.81 -0.41
CA ASP A 16 -13.00 0.45 -1.15
C ASP A 16 -11.80 1.40 -1.03
N GLN A 17 -11.09 1.38 0.10
CA GLN A 17 -9.91 2.22 0.31
C GLN A 17 -8.69 1.71 -0.47
N LEU A 18 -8.67 0.46 -0.94
CA LEU A 18 -7.59 -0.05 -1.79
C LEU A 18 -7.54 0.66 -3.15
N TYR A 19 -8.65 1.18 -3.65
CA TYR A 19 -8.67 2.03 -4.84
C TYR A 19 -7.92 3.35 -4.61
N ASP A 20 -8.04 3.93 -3.43
CA ASP A 20 -7.27 5.12 -3.05
C ASP A 20 -5.78 4.80 -2.87
N VAL A 21 -5.44 3.64 -2.30
CA VAL A 21 -4.05 3.17 -2.22
C VAL A 21 -3.45 3.03 -3.62
N ARG A 22 -4.20 2.45 -4.57
CA ARG A 22 -3.76 2.33 -5.96
C ARG A 22 -3.51 3.69 -6.58
N ARG A 23 -4.46 4.62 -6.47
CA ARG A 23 -4.33 5.99 -7.00
C ARG A 23 -3.14 6.73 -6.39
N MET A 24 -2.90 6.57 -5.09
CA MET A 24 -1.72 7.11 -4.40
C MET A 24 -0.43 6.53 -4.99
N ALA A 25 -0.37 5.21 -5.17
CA ALA A 25 0.80 4.54 -5.73
C ALA A 25 1.08 5.01 -7.17
N GLU A 26 0.07 5.07 -8.04
CA GLU A 26 0.18 5.61 -9.40
C GLU A 26 0.72 7.05 -9.39
N SER A 27 0.20 7.89 -8.49
CA SER A 27 0.66 9.27 -8.32
C SER A 27 2.12 9.35 -7.90
N ILE A 28 2.55 8.52 -6.94
CA ILE A 28 3.96 8.47 -6.51
C ILE A 28 4.86 7.99 -7.66
N ARG A 29 4.48 6.92 -8.38
CA ARG A 29 5.25 6.41 -9.52
C ARG A 29 5.39 7.43 -10.64
N THR A 30 4.34 8.22 -10.89
CA THR A 30 4.29 9.17 -12.01
C THR A 30 4.94 10.51 -11.65
N PHE A 31 4.68 11.02 -10.43
CA PHE A 31 4.98 12.40 -10.05
C PHE A 31 5.95 12.53 -8.87
N GLY A 32 6.36 11.42 -8.23
CA GLY A 32 7.20 11.42 -7.03
C GLY A 32 8.66 11.86 -7.25
N GLY A 33 9.07 12.10 -8.50
CA GLY A 33 10.41 12.56 -8.85
C GLY A 33 11.49 11.60 -8.34
N LYS A 34 12.43 12.09 -7.52
CA LYS A 34 13.49 11.26 -6.93
C LYS A 34 12.98 10.16 -5.99
N PHE A 35 11.73 10.27 -5.52
CA PHE A 35 11.08 9.28 -4.67
C PHE A 35 10.13 8.37 -5.44
N GLY A 36 10.07 8.46 -6.77
CA GLY A 36 9.15 7.65 -7.59
C GLY A 36 9.38 6.15 -7.42
N ASN A 37 10.61 5.74 -7.06
CA ASN A 37 10.97 4.34 -6.80
C ASN A 37 11.07 4.00 -5.31
N SER A 38 10.62 4.89 -4.42
CA SER A 38 10.58 4.58 -2.98
C SER A 38 9.63 3.42 -2.71
N PRO A 39 9.92 2.55 -1.73
CA PRO A 39 9.00 1.48 -1.33
C PRO A 39 7.65 2.05 -0.88
N ILE A 40 6.58 1.36 -1.27
CA ILE A 40 5.21 1.69 -0.86
C ILE A 40 4.63 0.49 -0.14
N TRP A 41 4.21 0.69 1.12
CA TRP A 41 3.60 -0.33 1.96
C TRP A 41 2.16 0.03 2.25
N ALA A 42 1.26 -0.93 2.07
CA ALA A 42 -0.13 -0.80 2.48
C ALA A 42 -0.43 -1.87 3.52
N TYR A 43 -0.83 -1.41 4.70
CA TYR A 43 -1.29 -2.26 5.78
C TYR A 43 -2.80 -2.41 5.70
N LEU A 44 -3.30 -3.62 5.94
CA LEU A 44 -4.73 -3.87 5.90
C LEU A 44 -5.17 -4.97 6.85
N PRO A 45 -6.43 -4.95 7.33
CA PRO A 45 -7.03 -6.08 8.02
C PRO A 45 -7.02 -7.37 7.17
N GLN A 46 -7.00 -8.52 7.83
CA GLN A 46 -6.89 -9.83 7.18
C GLN A 46 -8.10 -10.16 6.27
N ASP A 47 -9.25 -9.58 6.58
CA ASP A 47 -10.52 -9.72 5.87
C ASP A 47 -10.66 -8.81 4.64
N VAL A 48 -9.74 -7.85 4.44
CA VAL A 48 -9.82 -6.89 3.32
C VAL A 48 -9.17 -7.42 2.04
N THR A 49 -8.22 -8.37 2.12
CA THR A 49 -7.50 -8.88 0.94
C THR A 49 -8.34 -9.71 -0.04
N SER A 50 -9.53 -10.17 0.34
CA SER A 50 -10.25 -11.24 -0.38
C SER A 50 -11.22 -10.76 -1.46
N ASP A 51 -11.58 -9.48 -1.49
CA ASP A 51 -12.81 -9.08 -2.18
C ASP A 51 -12.58 -8.66 -3.65
N ASP A 52 -11.36 -8.27 -4.03
CA ASP A 52 -11.04 -7.83 -5.40
C ASP A 52 -9.63 -8.27 -5.84
N ALA A 53 -9.58 -9.42 -6.52
CA ALA A 53 -8.32 -10.02 -6.99
C ALA A 53 -7.65 -9.24 -8.13
N GLU A 54 -8.40 -8.43 -8.89
CA GLU A 54 -7.81 -7.59 -9.94
C GLU A 54 -7.10 -6.38 -9.32
N LEU A 55 -7.75 -5.73 -8.35
CA LEU A 55 -7.16 -4.61 -7.62
C LEU A 55 -5.87 -5.00 -6.88
N VAL A 56 -5.82 -6.20 -6.30
CA VAL A 56 -4.59 -6.72 -5.67
C VAL A 56 -3.46 -6.89 -6.69
N LYS A 57 -3.76 -7.38 -7.90
CA LYS A 57 -2.75 -7.50 -8.97
C LYS A 57 -2.26 -6.14 -9.44
N ASP A 58 -3.16 -5.16 -9.57
CA ASP A 58 -2.80 -3.79 -9.93
C ASP A 58 -1.84 -3.19 -8.90
N LEU A 59 -2.14 -3.34 -7.61
CA LEU A 59 -1.29 -2.88 -6.52
C LEU A 59 0.08 -3.56 -6.52
N GLN A 60 0.14 -4.86 -6.77
CA GLN A 60 1.39 -5.60 -6.92
C GLN A 60 2.20 -5.13 -8.14
N SER A 61 1.54 -4.80 -9.26
CA SER A 61 2.20 -4.26 -10.46
C SER A 61 2.83 -2.89 -10.22
N LEU A 62 2.30 -2.12 -9.26
CA LEU A 62 2.85 -0.84 -8.81
C LEU A 62 3.91 -1.00 -7.72
N GLU A 63 4.33 -2.24 -7.42
CA GLU A 63 5.28 -2.61 -6.38
C GLU A 63 4.82 -2.18 -4.97
N VAL A 64 3.51 -2.19 -4.72
CA VAL A 64 2.95 -1.98 -3.39
C VAL A 64 3.06 -3.30 -2.61
N VAL A 65 3.70 -3.26 -1.45
CA VAL A 65 3.74 -4.39 -0.52
C VAL A 65 2.49 -4.36 0.34
N LEU A 66 1.63 -5.37 0.16
CA LEU A 66 0.46 -5.58 1.00
C LEU A 66 0.87 -6.40 2.23
N SER A 67 0.65 -5.83 3.42
CA SER A 67 0.93 -6.51 4.69
C SER A 67 -0.35 -6.57 5.52
N THR A 68 -0.74 -7.78 5.94
CA THR A 68 -1.91 -7.94 6.81
C THR A 68 -1.54 -7.62 8.25
N CYS A 69 -2.36 -6.81 8.90
CA CYS A 69 -2.24 -6.49 10.32
C CYS A 69 -3.24 -7.32 11.11
N ILE A 70 -2.76 -8.03 12.13
CA ILE A 70 -3.62 -8.60 13.16
C ILE A 70 -3.96 -7.45 14.11
N LEU A 71 -5.18 -6.91 14.01
CA LEU A 71 -5.72 -6.02 15.04
C LEU A 71 -5.93 -6.84 16.31
N LEU A 72 -4.97 -6.77 17.23
CA LEU A 72 -5.14 -7.33 18.56
C LEU A 72 -6.25 -6.54 19.27
N PRO A 73 -7.28 -7.21 19.84
CA PRO A 73 -8.31 -6.53 20.59
C PRO A 73 -7.67 -5.78 21.77
N ILE A 74 -7.96 -4.48 21.88
CA ILE A 74 -7.62 -3.69 23.05
C ILE A 74 -8.63 -4.08 24.13
N ASN A 75 -8.20 -4.95 25.06
CA ASN A 75 -8.95 -5.31 26.27
C ASN A 75 -8.87 -4.19 27.32
#